data_AF-A0A397FMM3-F1
#
_entry.id   AF-A0A397FMM3-F1
#
_cell.length_a   1.000
_cell.length_b   1.000
_cell.length_c   1.000
_cell.angle_alpha   90.00
_cell.angle_beta   90.00
_cell.angle_gamma   90.00
#
_symmetry.space_group_name_H-M   'P 1'
#
loop_
_entity.id
_entity.type
_entity.pdbx_description
1 polymer ?
#
loop_
_entity_poly.entity_id
_entity_poly.type
_entity_poly.pdbx_seq_one_letter_code
_entity_poly.pdbx_strand_id
1 'polypeptide(L)'
;MANWGVRWNPWDQGYSALEVDQMTFLHKTYCEVYNKDPKDLPHILKMDDAFKVPVYMPVVGDFDEHTFVRKMQDMVGLLKNPAEGIISSICAYQTERHERKSFHVSYLNDPRTLLLEEIKSWALNVLASASCTTEYIVNEVENRMQFIKKIQYGQQKLFTSGSGERSLMATLKDVREILEYRILPCCESLMPHSWCAMFVMLHAAQGLFPE
;
A
#
# COMPACT_ATOMS: atom_id res chain seq x y z
N MET A 1 33.63 10.94 -3.93
CA MET A 1 32.27 10.59 -3.48
C MET A 1 31.77 9.49 -4.39
N ALA A 2 31.68 8.26 -3.91
CA ALA A 2 31.25 7.13 -4.75
C ALA A 2 29.77 7.34 -5.09
N ASN A 3 29.48 7.43 -6.39
CA ASN A 3 28.13 7.42 -6.92
C ASN A 3 27.58 6.00 -6.67
N TRP A 4 26.95 5.78 -5.52
CA TRP A 4 26.28 4.51 -5.19
C TRP A 4 25.05 4.40 -6.07
N GLY A 5 25.31 3.99 -7.31
CA GLY A 5 24.39 4.02 -8.43
C GLY A 5 23.10 3.28 -8.13
N VAL A 6 22.00 3.96 -8.43
CA VAL A 6 20.66 3.40 -8.62
C VAL A 6 20.77 2.02 -9.25
N ARG A 7 20.35 0.98 -8.51
CA ARG A 7 20.37 -0.40 -8.99
C ARG A 7 19.04 -0.67 -9.68
N TRP A 8 19.00 -0.54 -10.99
CA TRP A 8 17.89 -1.04 -11.80
C TRP A 8 18.04 -2.54 -12.04
N ASN A 9 16.97 -3.16 -12.54
CA ASN A 9 17.02 -4.53 -13.03
C ASN A 9 18.30 -4.72 -13.88
N PRO A 10 19.22 -5.63 -13.50
CA PRO A 10 20.49 -5.84 -14.18
C PRO A 10 20.38 -6.66 -15.47
N TRP A 11 19.21 -7.20 -15.78
CA TRP A 11 18.93 -7.97 -16.98
C TRP A 11 18.40 -7.03 -18.07
N ASP A 12 19.21 -6.80 -19.10
CA ASP A 12 18.83 -6.05 -20.32
C ASP A 12 17.65 -6.68 -21.10
N GLN A 13 17.09 -7.80 -20.61
CA GLN A 13 16.03 -8.59 -21.24
C GLN A 13 14.67 -8.53 -20.50
N GLY A 14 14.59 -7.86 -19.35
CA GLY A 14 13.36 -7.74 -18.54
C GLY A 14 13.36 -8.62 -17.30
N TYR A 15 12.18 -8.84 -16.73
CA TYR A 15 11.96 -9.67 -15.54
C TYR A 15 12.30 -11.15 -15.78
N SER A 16 12.85 -11.80 -14.76
CA SER A 16 12.97 -13.26 -14.70
C SER A 16 11.60 -13.93 -14.62
N ALA A 17 11.54 -15.24 -14.89
CA ALA A 17 10.30 -16.02 -14.80
C ALA A 17 9.62 -15.89 -13.41
N LEU A 18 10.41 -15.89 -12.34
CA LEU A 18 9.88 -15.71 -10.98
C LEU A 18 9.25 -14.33 -10.79
N GLU A 19 9.85 -13.28 -11.34
CA GLU A 19 9.34 -11.91 -11.22
C GLU A 19 8.10 -11.68 -12.07
N VAL A 20 8.03 -12.32 -13.25
CA VAL A 20 6.82 -12.40 -14.08
C VAL A 20 5.70 -13.10 -13.31
N ASP A 21 5.98 -14.24 -12.66
CA ASP A 21 5.00 -14.97 -11.86
C ASP A 21 4.53 -14.14 -10.66
N GLN A 22 5.45 -13.45 -9.98
CA GLN A 22 5.14 -12.53 -8.87
C GLN A 22 4.21 -11.40 -9.33
N MET A 23 4.51 -10.72 -10.43
CA MET A 23 3.65 -9.64 -10.94
C MET A 23 2.30 -10.15 -11.42
N THR A 24 2.27 -11.29 -12.12
CA THR A 24 1.03 -11.91 -12.59
C THR A 24 0.13 -12.23 -11.40
N PHE A 25 0.71 -12.77 -10.33
CA PHE A 25 0.00 -13.04 -9.10
C PHE A 25 -0.51 -11.77 -8.42
N LEU A 26 0.30 -10.71 -8.35
CA LEU A 26 -0.13 -9.41 -7.81
C LEU A 26 -1.30 -8.81 -8.60
N HIS A 27 -1.22 -8.81 -9.93
CA HIS A 27 -2.27 -8.30 -10.82
C HIS A 27 -3.57 -9.05 -10.61
N LYS A 28 -3.52 -10.38 -10.70
CA LYS A 28 -4.68 -11.25 -10.49
C LYS A 28 -5.31 -11.01 -9.13
N THR A 29 -4.50 -11.00 -8.07
CA THR A 29 -4.98 -10.81 -6.71
C THR A 29 -5.62 -9.44 -6.52
N TYR A 30 -5.03 -8.38 -7.08
CA TYR A 30 -5.57 -7.04 -7.00
C TYR A 30 -6.92 -6.94 -7.73
N CYS A 31 -6.99 -7.42 -8.98
CA CYS A 31 -8.22 -7.43 -9.77
C CYS A 31 -9.34 -8.22 -9.09
N GLU A 32 -9.02 -9.40 -8.52
CA GLU A 32 -9.99 -10.22 -7.78
C GLU A 32 -10.53 -9.52 -6.53
N VAL A 33 -9.66 -8.88 -5.73
CA VAL A 33 -10.05 -8.30 -4.45
C VAL A 33 -10.79 -6.97 -4.65
N TYR A 34 -10.30 -6.13 -5.56
CA TYR A 34 -10.90 -4.83 -5.83
C TYR A 34 -12.01 -4.87 -6.89
N ASN A 35 -12.31 -6.05 -7.44
CA ASN A 35 -13.25 -6.25 -8.55
C ASN A 35 -12.99 -5.28 -9.72
N LYS A 36 -11.75 -5.25 -10.19
CA LYS A 36 -11.26 -4.35 -11.25
C LYS A 36 -10.76 -5.11 -12.46
N ASP A 37 -10.84 -4.47 -13.61
CA ASP A 37 -10.20 -4.95 -14.83
C ASP A 37 -8.68 -4.68 -14.79
N PRO A 38 -7.85 -5.48 -15.48
CA PRO A 38 -6.40 -5.26 -15.57
C PRO A 38 -5.99 -3.85 -16.07
N LYS A 39 -6.83 -3.21 -16.90
CA LYS A 39 -6.58 -1.83 -17.40
C LYS A 39 -6.62 -0.78 -16.27
N ASP A 40 -7.35 -1.07 -15.19
CA ASP A 40 -7.62 -0.19 -14.06
C ASP A 40 -6.68 -0.45 -12.87
N LEU A 41 -5.63 -1.25 -13.10
CA LEU A 41 -4.55 -1.42 -12.12
C LEU A 41 -3.88 -0.08 -11.78
N PRO A 42 -3.42 0.10 -10.53
CA PRO A 42 -2.60 1.25 -10.16
C PRO A 42 -1.39 1.37 -11.07
N HIS A 43 -1.03 2.60 -11.47
CA HIS A 43 0.11 2.85 -12.34
C HIS A 43 1.41 2.19 -11.85
N ILE A 44 1.60 2.14 -10.53
CA ILE A 44 2.74 1.51 -9.86
C ILE A 44 2.88 0.02 -10.19
N LEU A 45 1.76 -0.68 -10.39
CA LEU A 45 1.77 -2.10 -10.71
C LEU A 45 1.75 -2.38 -12.21
N LYS A 46 1.53 -1.39 -13.08
CA LYS A 46 1.42 -1.62 -14.52
C LYS A 46 2.73 -2.11 -15.12
N MET A 47 2.61 -3.09 -16.02
CA MET A 47 3.69 -3.59 -16.87
C MET A 47 3.54 -2.99 -18.27
N ASP A 48 4.62 -3.02 -19.05
CA ASP A 48 4.58 -2.73 -20.47
C ASP A 48 3.72 -3.76 -21.24
N ASP A 49 3.40 -3.45 -22.51
CA ASP A 49 2.52 -4.30 -23.34
C ASP A 49 3.09 -5.72 -23.54
N ALA A 50 4.41 -5.88 -23.44
CA ALA A 50 5.09 -7.17 -23.56
C ALA A 50 5.23 -7.92 -22.22
N PHE A 51 4.77 -7.34 -21.10
CA PHE A 51 4.90 -7.85 -19.74
C PHE A 51 6.35 -8.21 -19.35
N LYS A 52 7.32 -7.39 -19.79
CA LYS A 52 8.75 -7.57 -19.52
C LYS A 52 9.27 -6.66 -18.43
N VAL A 53 8.74 -5.44 -18.36
CA VAL A 53 9.23 -4.42 -17.43
C VAL A 53 8.07 -3.61 -16.84
N PRO A 54 8.20 -3.14 -15.59
CA PRO A 54 7.21 -2.26 -14.99
C PRO A 54 7.30 -0.87 -15.63
N VAL A 55 6.15 -0.21 -15.76
CA VAL A 55 6.07 1.16 -16.25
C VAL A 55 6.55 2.14 -15.19
N TYR A 56 6.24 1.87 -13.93
CA TYR A 56 6.67 2.69 -12.80
C TYR A 56 8.13 2.42 -12.43
N MET A 57 8.87 3.50 -12.18
CA MET A 57 10.30 3.48 -11.91
C MET A 57 10.56 4.14 -10.54
N PRO A 58 10.61 3.36 -9.43
CA PRO A 58 10.87 3.89 -8.10
C PRO A 58 12.27 4.50 -8.00
N VAL A 59 12.43 5.58 -7.24
CA VAL A 59 13.73 6.20 -6.96
C VAL A 59 14.12 5.99 -5.51
N VAL A 60 15.40 6.13 -5.19
CA VAL A 60 15.90 5.96 -3.79
C VAL A 60 15.20 6.92 -2.83
N GLY A 61 14.82 8.12 -3.28
CA GLY A 61 14.06 9.08 -2.49
C GLY A 61 12.66 8.58 -2.10
N ASP A 62 12.11 7.59 -2.79
CA ASP A 62 10.84 6.98 -2.41
C ASP A 62 10.98 6.12 -1.14
N PHE A 63 12.18 5.78 -0.70
CA PHE A 63 12.39 5.01 0.55
C PHE A 63 12.55 5.92 1.77
N ASP A 64 12.71 7.24 1.56
CA ASP A 64 12.86 8.22 2.63
C ASP A 64 11.49 8.59 3.22
N GLU A 65 11.28 8.23 4.48
CA GLU A 65 10.08 8.56 5.25
C GLU A 65 9.83 10.07 5.30
N HIS A 66 10.87 10.91 5.39
CA HIS A 66 10.71 12.36 5.47
C HIS A 66 10.05 12.95 4.22
N THR A 67 10.25 12.32 3.07
CA THR A 67 9.57 12.70 1.82
C THR A 67 8.04 12.55 1.95
N PHE A 68 7.56 11.52 2.65
CA PHE A 68 6.13 11.30 2.86
C PHE A 68 5.58 12.15 4.00
N VAL A 69 6.32 12.32 5.10
CA VAL A 69 5.93 13.24 6.18
C VAL A 69 5.70 14.64 5.64
N ARG A 70 6.57 15.12 4.74
CA ARG A 70 6.40 16.41 4.07
C ARG A 70 5.15 16.46 3.18
N LYS A 71 4.87 15.40 2.43
CA LYS A 71 3.63 15.29 1.61
C LYS A 71 2.38 15.30 2.49
N MET A 72 2.46 14.78 3.70
CA MET A 72 1.35 14.72 4.66
C MET A 72 1.25 15.97 5.56
N GLN A 73 2.21 16.90 5.51
CA GLN A 73 2.31 18.00 6.47
C GLN A 73 1.01 18.81 6.55
N ASP A 74 0.43 19.16 5.41
CA ASP A 74 -0.80 19.96 5.31
C ASP A 74 -2.08 19.11 5.29
N MET A 75 -1.98 17.78 5.41
CA MET A 75 -3.15 16.90 5.49
C MET A 75 -3.74 16.93 6.90
N VAL A 76 -5.07 17.05 6.97
CA VAL A 76 -5.87 17.04 8.22
C VAL A 76 -6.72 15.77 8.33
N GLY A 77 -6.34 14.69 7.64
CA GLY A 77 -7.11 13.45 7.63
C GLY A 77 -7.10 12.73 8.98
N LEU A 78 -8.24 12.20 9.40
CA LEU A 78 -8.40 11.48 10.67
C LEU A 78 -7.51 10.24 10.75
N LEU A 79 -7.24 9.62 9.60
CA LEU A 79 -6.42 8.41 9.49
C LEU A 79 -4.95 8.71 9.12
N LYS A 80 -4.52 9.97 9.18
CA LYS A 80 -3.13 10.39 8.90
C LYS A 80 -2.11 9.67 9.77
N ASN A 81 -2.28 9.66 11.09
CA ASN A 81 -1.29 9.04 11.99
C ASN A 81 -1.16 7.51 11.78
N PRO A 82 -2.26 6.75 11.61
CA PRO A 82 -2.16 5.36 11.17
C PRO A 82 -1.51 5.18 9.79
N ALA A 83 -1.83 6.02 8.82
CA ALA A 83 -1.26 5.98 7.47
C ALA A 83 0.25 6.23 7.47
N GLU A 84 0.71 7.19 8.28
CA GLU A 84 2.13 7.45 8.51
C GLU A 84 2.80 6.19 9.07
N GLY A 85 2.23 5.54 10.09
CA GLY A 85 2.78 4.29 10.62
C GLY A 85 2.92 3.16 9.58
N ILE A 86 2.00 3.05 8.63
CA ILE A 86 2.10 2.12 7.50
C ILE A 86 3.30 2.50 6.62
N ILE A 87 3.40 3.77 6.24
CA ILE A 87 4.47 4.28 5.39
C ILE A 87 5.84 4.10 6.06
N SER A 88 5.99 4.48 7.33
CA SER A 88 7.24 4.33 8.10
C SER A 88 7.69 2.87 8.16
N SER A 89 6.76 1.93 8.41
CA SER A 89 7.08 0.50 8.46
C SER A 89 7.62 -0.01 7.12
N ILE A 90 7.04 0.46 6.01
CA ILE A 90 7.46 0.12 4.65
C ILE A 90 8.81 0.77 4.31
N CYS A 91 8.97 2.06 4.55
CA CYS A 91 10.20 2.80 4.29
C CYS A 91 11.39 2.20 5.06
N ALA A 92 11.19 1.81 6.32
CA ALA A 92 12.21 1.13 7.12
C ALA A 92 12.66 -0.19 6.48
N TYR A 93 11.71 -1.02 6.01
CA TYR A 93 12.03 -2.27 5.30
C TYR A 93 12.78 -2.02 3.98
N GLN A 94 12.32 -1.07 3.18
CA GLN A 94 12.92 -0.77 1.88
C GLN A 94 14.33 -0.17 2.02
N THR A 95 14.53 0.71 2.99
CA THR A 95 15.85 1.28 3.32
C THR A 95 16.81 0.19 3.76
N GLU A 96 16.42 -0.65 4.72
CA GLU A 96 17.24 -1.76 5.20
C GLU A 96 17.61 -2.71 4.04
N ARG A 97 16.64 -3.04 3.19
CA ARG A 97 16.87 -3.91 2.02
C ARG A 97 17.76 -3.28 0.95
N HIS A 98 17.67 -1.97 0.74
CA HIS A 98 18.51 -1.25 -0.21
C HIS A 98 19.96 -1.13 0.26
N GLU A 99 20.18 -0.94 1.56
CA GLU A 99 21.51 -0.82 2.16
C GLU A 99 22.30 -2.14 2.25
N ARG A 100 21.60 -3.29 2.18
CA ARG A 100 22.24 -4.61 2.17
C ARG A 100 23.15 -4.76 0.94
N LYS A 101 24.46 -4.90 1.18
CA LYS A 101 25.51 -5.09 0.16
C LYS A 101 25.52 -6.51 -0.46
N SER A 102 24.36 -7.06 -0.80
CA SER A 102 24.29 -8.29 -1.60
C SER A 102 24.11 -7.95 -3.08
N PHE A 103 24.99 -8.46 -3.93
CA PHE A 103 25.06 -8.17 -5.38
C PHE A 103 23.82 -8.63 -6.19
N HIS A 104 22.88 -9.36 -5.58
CA HIS A 104 21.78 -10.02 -6.29
C HIS A 104 20.37 -9.73 -5.71
N VAL A 105 20.20 -8.85 -4.72
CA VAL A 105 19.03 -8.92 -3.82
C VAL A 105 18.05 -7.73 -3.90
N SER A 106 18.45 -6.56 -4.40
CA SER A 106 17.55 -5.39 -4.42
C SER A 106 17.87 -4.45 -5.56
N TYR A 107 16.99 -4.45 -6.57
CA TYR A 107 16.92 -3.41 -7.57
C TYR A 107 15.56 -2.70 -7.43
N LEU A 108 15.52 -1.42 -7.78
CA LEU A 108 14.45 -0.53 -7.31
C LEU A 108 13.06 -0.88 -7.85
N ASN A 109 12.98 -1.45 -9.04
CA ASN A 109 11.72 -1.82 -9.66
C ASN A 109 11.42 -3.31 -9.58
N ASP A 110 11.86 -4.04 -8.56
CA ASP A 110 11.47 -5.44 -8.39
C ASP A 110 10.01 -5.57 -7.86
N PRO A 111 9.34 -6.73 -8.06
CA PRO A 111 7.94 -6.90 -7.65
C PRO A 111 7.65 -6.63 -6.17
N ARG A 112 8.62 -6.87 -5.26
CA ARG A 112 8.44 -6.57 -3.83
C ARG A 112 8.39 -5.07 -3.60
N THR A 113 9.27 -4.33 -4.27
CA THR A 113 9.30 -2.87 -4.15
C THR A 113 8.04 -2.26 -4.74
N LEU A 114 7.60 -2.71 -5.91
CA LEU A 114 6.36 -2.20 -6.54
C LEU A 114 5.11 -2.44 -5.68
N LEU A 115 4.97 -3.62 -5.07
CA LEU A 115 3.89 -3.89 -4.11
C LEU A 115 3.89 -2.88 -2.96
N LEU A 116 5.06 -2.61 -2.38
CA LEU A 116 5.21 -1.73 -1.24
C LEU A 116 5.02 -0.26 -1.60
N GLU A 117 5.48 0.18 -2.77
CA GLU A 117 5.20 1.50 -3.32
C GLU A 117 3.70 1.71 -3.56
N GLU A 118 3.01 0.68 -4.06
CA GLU A 118 1.56 0.76 -4.25
C GLU A 118 0.82 0.90 -2.91
N ILE A 119 1.21 0.13 -1.88
CA ILE A 119 0.62 0.25 -0.54
C ILE A 119 0.90 1.63 0.07
N LYS A 120 2.12 2.19 -0.08
CA LYS A 120 2.41 3.55 0.39
C LYS A 120 1.59 4.60 -0.33
N SER A 121 1.47 4.49 -1.65
CA SER A 121 0.64 5.38 -2.45
C SER A 121 -0.83 5.32 -2.02
N TRP A 122 -1.36 4.13 -1.78
CA TRP A 122 -2.69 3.95 -1.23
C TRP A 122 -2.84 4.56 0.17
N ALA A 123 -1.90 4.31 1.09
CA ALA A 123 -1.95 4.86 2.44
C ALA A 123 -1.92 6.39 2.42
N LEU A 124 -1.08 6.99 1.57
CA LEU A 124 -1.01 8.44 1.41
C LEU A 124 -2.29 9.02 0.80
N ASN A 125 -2.77 8.46 -0.30
CA ASN A 125 -3.83 9.05 -1.11
C ASN A 125 -5.25 8.70 -0.65
N VAL A 126 -5.42 7.59 0.08
CA VAL A 126 -6.73 7.13 0.58
C VAL A 126 -6.86 7.34 2.07
N LEU A 127 -5.89 6.90 2.87
CA LEU A 127 -6.00 6.99 4.33
C LEU A 127 -5.60 8.37 4.86
N ALA A 128 -4.42 8.87 4.52
CA ALA A 128 -3.92 10.13 5.08
C ALA A 128 -4.76 11.34 4.64
N SER A 129 -5.38 11.26 3.47
CA SER A 129 -6.28 12.28 2.92
C SER A 129 -7.73 12.18 3.44
N ALA A 130 -8.11 11.08 4.10
CA ALA A 130 -9.48 10.84 4.54
C ALA A 130 -9.88 11.82 5.66
N SER A 131 -10.72 12.80 5.32
CA SER A 131 -11.27 13.77 6.28
C SER A 131 -12.30 13.16 7.23
N CYS A 132 -12.94 12.05 6.85
CA CYS A 132 -13.89 11.30 7.66
C CYS A 132 -13.88 9.82 7.28
N THR A 133 -14.35 8.97 8.19
CA THR A 133 -14.48 7.53 7.97
C THR A 133 -15.84 7.23 7.36
N THR A 134 -15.86 6.98 6.05
CA THR A 134 -17.07 6.61 5.29
C THR A 134 -17.12 5.10 5.04
N GLU A 135 -18.27 4.59 4.58
CA GLU A 135 -18.39 3.20 4.10
C GLU A 135 -17.36 2.88 3.01
N TYR A 136 -17.06 3.84 2.14
CA TYR A 136 -16.00 3.71 1.14
C TYR A 136 -14.63 3.43 1.77
N ILE A 137 -14.24 4.18 2.82
CA ILE A 137 -12.97 3.97 3.51
C ILE A 137 -12.92 2.60 4.21
N VAL A 138 -14.03 2.17 4.80
CA VAL A 138 -14.13 0.83 5.42
C VAL A 138 -13.90 -0.25 4.36
N ASN A 139 -14.62 -0.18 3.24
CA ASN A 139 -14.45 -1.14 2.14
C ASN A 139 -13.02 -1.12 1.56
N GLU A 140 -12.39 0.04 1.42
CA GLU A 140 -10.99 0.15 1.00
C GLU A 140 -10.03 -0.55 1.97
N VAL A 141 -10.25 -0.40 3.28
CA VAL A 141 -9.43 -1.04 4.33
C VAL A 141 -9.64 -2.55 4.34
N GLU A 142 -10.89 -3.03 4.23
CA GLU A 142 -11.22 -4.45 4.16
C GLU A 142 -10.61 -5.11 2.93
N ASN A 143 -10.77 -4.50 1.75
CA ASN A 143 -10.15 -4.95 0.51
C ASN A 143 -8.63 -4.98 0.64
N ARG A 144 -8.02 -3.95 1.25
CA ARG A 144 -6.57 -3.93 1.48
C ARG A 144 -6.13 -5.10 2.38
N MET A 145 -6.85 -5.37 3.46
CA MET A 145 -6.54 -6.50 4.35
C MET A 145 -6.67 -7.84 3.62
N GLN A 146 -7.71 -8.02 2.79
CA GLN A 146 -7.89 -9.23 1.97
C GLN A 146 -6.77 -9.39 0.94
N PHE A 147 -6.38 -8.31 0.25
CA PHE A 147 -5.28 -8.29 -0.70
C PHE A 147 -3.97 -8.73 -0.04
N ILE A 148 -3.64 -8.15 1.12
CA ILE A 148 -2.44 -8.53 1.86
C ILE A 148 -2.51 -9.98 2.35
N LYS A 149 -3.65 -10.43 2.88
CA LYS A 149 -3.86 -11.83 3.29
C LYS A 149 -3.63 -12.80 2.13
N LYS A 150 -4.20 -12.52 0.95
CA LYS A 150 -3.98 -13.35 -0.24
C LYS A 150 -2.50 -13.36 -0.65
N ILE A 151 -1.78 -12.24 -0.53
CA ILE A 151 -0.34 -12.22 -0.81
C ILE A 151 0.45 -13.08 0.20
N GLN A 152 0.11 -13.00 1.48
CA GLN A 152 0.80 -13.75 2.53
C GLN A 152 0.54 -15.26 2.48
N TYR A 153 -0.66 -15.68 2.07
CA TYR A 153 -1.10 -17.08 2.18
C TYR A 153 -1.42 -17.76 0.84
N GLY A 154 -1.55 -17.02 -0.26
CA GLY A 154 -2.11 -17.53 -1.52
C GLY A 154 -1.20 -18.49 -2.29
N GLN A 155 0.03 -18.08 -2.58
CA GLN A 155 1.01 -18.92 -3.26
C GLN A 155 2.29 -19.02 -2.45
N GLN A 156 2.44 -20.14 -1.75
CA GLN A 156 3.63 -20.44 -0.97
C GLN A 156 4.88 -20.35 -1.87
N LYS A 157 5.92 -19.67 -1.38
CA LYS A 157 7.23 -19.48 -2.02
C LYS A 157 7.34 -18.47 -3.16
N LEU A 158 6.28 -17.74 -3.54
CA LEU A 158 6.45 -16.62 -4.50
C LEU A 158 7.32 -15.52 -3.92
N PHE A 159 7.03 -15.10 -2.70
CA PHE A 159 7.77 -14.06 -1.98
C PHE A 159 8.55 -14.65 -0.80
N THR A 160 9.54 -15.49 -1.09
CA THR A 160 10.45 -15.99 -0.05
C THR A 160 11.35 -14.88 0.48
N SER A 161 11.70 -15.02 1.75
CA SER A 161 12.72 -14.18 2.41
C SER A 161 14.03 -14.95 2.51
N GLY A 162 15.16 -14.23 2.47
CA GLY A 162 16.43 -14.83 2.84
C GLY A 162 16.47 -15.21 4.32
N SER A 163 17.42 -16.06 4.70
CA SER A 163 17.62 -16.44 6.11
C SER A 163 18.03 -15.22 6.95
N GLY A 164 17.34 -14.99 8.07
CA GLY A 164 17.71 -13.98 9.07
C GLY A 164 17.27 -12.54 8.77
N GLU A 165 16.43 -12.33 7.77
CA GLU A 165 16.01 -10.99 7.31
C GLU A 165 14.63 -10.60 7.83
N ARG A 166 14.40 -9.31 8.12
CA ARG A 166 13.02 -8.78 8.17
C ARG A 166 12.39 -9.11 6.82
N SER A 167 11.33 -9.91 6.85
CA SER A 167 10.69 -10.44 5.66
C SER A 167 9.65 -9.46 5.12
N LEU A 168 9.42 -9.51 3.81
CA LEU A 168 8.24 -8.85 3.22
C LEU A 168 6.96 -9.28 3.96
N MET A 169 6.87 -10.56 4.35
CA MET A 169 5.73 -11.11 5.08
C MET A 169 5.54 -10.47 6.46
N ALA A 170 6.62 -10.19 7.19
CA ALA A 170 6.57 -9.48 8.46
C ALA A 170 6.12 -8.03 8.26
N THR A 171 6.69 -7.32 7.29
CA THR A 171 6.25 -5.94 6.97
C THR A 171 4.76 -5.89 6.60
N LEU A 172 4.29 -6.83 5.77
CA LEU A 172 2.87 -6.95 5.43
C LEU A 172 1.98 -7.30 6.63
N LYS A 173 2.50 -8.05 7.61
CA LYS A 173 1.81 -8.33 8.87
C LYS A 173 1.67 -7.05 9.69
N ASP A 174 2.74 -6.27 9.83
CA ASP A 174 2.71 -5.00 10.57
C ASP A 174 1.69 -4.02 9.95
N VAL A 175 1.65 -3.93 8.61
CA VAL A 175 0.64 -3.13 7.90
C VAL A 175 -0.78 -3.60 8.23
N ARG A 176 -1.02 -4.92 8.19
CA ARG A 176 -2.34 -5.49 8.55
C ARG A 176 -2.72 -5.21 10.00
N GLU A 177 -1.79 -5.30 10.94
CA GLU A 177 -2.05 -5.02 12.35
C GLU A 177 -2.42 -3.54 12.57
N ILE A 178 -1.80 -2.61 11.83
CA ILE A 178 -2.21 -1.20 11.86
C ILE A 178 -3.64 -1.05 11.30
N LEU A 179 -3.96 -1.72 10.20
CA LEU A 179 -5.31 -1.70 9.63
C LEU A 179 -6.35 -2.24 10.64
N GLU A 180 -6.07 -3.39 11.23
CA GLU A 180 -6.98 -4.12 12.11
C GLU A 180 -7.17 -3.45 13.48
N TYR A 181 -6.10 -2.98 14.11
CA TYR A 181 -6.15 -2.50 15.49
C TYR A 181 -6.17 -0.98 15.64
N ARG A 182 -5.87 -0.22 14.59
CA ARG A 182 -5.84 1.25 14.65
C ARG A 182 -6.84 1.91 13.70
N ILE A 183 -7.03 1.37 12.50
CA ILE A 183 -7.87 2.01 11.48
C ILE A 183 -9.32 1.54 11.58
N LEU A 184 -9.59 0.23 11.63
CA LEU A 184 -10.97 -0.27 11.75
C LEU A 184 -11.69 0.25 13.00
N PRO A 185 -11.09 0.24 14.21
CA PRO A 185 -11.76 0.79 15.40
C PRO A 185 -12.06 2.29 15.28
N CYS A 186 -11.19 3.05 14.58
CA CYS A 186 -11.43 4.46 14.31
C CYS A 186 -12.64 4.64 13.37
N CYS A 187 -12.82 3.75 12.39
CA CYS A 187 -14.00 3.79 11.51
C CYS A 187 -15.29 3.42 12.25
N GLU A 188 -15.26 2.37 13.07
CA GLU A 188 -16.41 1.90 13.84
C GLU A 188 -16.89 2.91 14.88
N SER A 189 -15.96 3.59 15.57
CA SER A 189 -16.31 4.61 16.58
C SER A 189 -16.97 5.86 16.00
N LEU A 190 -16.73 6.18 14.71
CA LEU A 190 -17.23 7.37 14.05
C LEU A 190 -18.53 7.14 13.25
N MET A 191 -18.82 5.88 12.87
CA MET A 191 -20.10 5.47 12.26
C MET A 191 -21.34 5.87 13.09
N PRO A 192 -21.45 5.63 14.41
CA PRO A 192 -22.65 6.00 15.16
C PRO A 192 -22.92 7.51 15.19
N HIS A 193 -21.88 8.35 15.09
CA HIS A 193 -22.04 9.80 15.07
C HIS A 193 -22.42 10.35 13.68
N SER A 194 -21.97 9.72 12.60
CA SER A 194 -22.40 10.02 11.22
C SER A 194 -23.90 9.77 11.02
N TRP A 195 -24.42 8.67 11.56
CA TRP A 195 -25.84 8.35 11.47
C TRP A 195 -26.70 9.33 12.26
N CYS A 196 -26.30 9.70 13.48
CA CYS A 196 -27.00 10.74 14.25
C CYS A 196 -26.96 12.11 13.55
N ALA A 197 -25.82 12.53 13.00
CA ALA A 197 -25.72 13.81 12.29
C ALA A 197 -26.56 13.82 11.01
N MET A 198 -26.56 12.72 10.24
CA MET A 198 -27.36 12.58 9.03
C MET A 198 -28.85 12.49 9.36
N PHE A 199 -29.24 11.81 10.44
CA PHE A 199 -30.63 11.71 10.91
C PHE A 199 -31.16 13.05 11.43
N VAL A 200 -30.33 13.81 12.17
CA VAL A 200 -30.65 15.18 12.63
C VAL A 200 -30.77 16.14 11.44
N MET A 201 -29.87 16.07 10.45
CA MET A 201 -30.03 16.87 9.23
C MET A 201 -31.25 16.47 8.40
N LEU A 202 -31.57 15.17 8.31
CA LEU A 202 -32.77 14.70 7.62
C LEU A 202 -34.05 15.17 8.34
N HIS A 203 -34.08 15.11 9.67
CA HIS A 203 -35.23 15.55 10.47
C HIS A 203 -35.37 17.08 10.51
N ALA A 204 -34.25 17.82 10.53
CA ALA A 204 -34.25 19.26 10.40
C ALA A 204 -34.72 19.70 9.00
N ALA A 205 -34.35 18.99 7.94
CA ALA A 205 -34.82 19.25 6.58
C ALA A 205 -36.31 18.87 6.37
N GLN A 206 -36.86 17.97 7.18
CA GLN A 206 -38.27 17.57 7.15
C GLN A 206 -39.16 18.39 8.11
N GLY A 207 -38.61 19.37 8.83
CA GLY A 207 -39.39 20.23 9.74
C GLY A 207 -40.00 19.48 10.94
N LEU A 208 -39.45 18.32 11.31
CA LEU A 208 -39.98 17.44 12.36
C LEU A 208 -39.28 17.64 13.71
N PHE A 209 -39.11 18.90 14.14
CA PHE A 209 -38.82 19.20 15.54
C PHE A 209 -40.01 19.97 16.13
N PRO A 210 -40.82 19.35 17.01
CA PRO A 210 -41.69 20.12 17.89
C PRO A 210 -40.82 20.81 18.96
N GLU A 211 -41.14 22.07 19.25
CA GLU A 211 -40.59 22.84 20.38
C GLU A 211 -40.78 22.13 21.73
#